data_AF-A0A973W8R3-F1
#
_entry.id   AF-A0A973W8R3-F1
#
_cell.length_a   1.000
_cell.length_b   1.000
_cell.length_c   1.000
_cell.angle_alpha   90.00
_cell.angle_beta   90.00
_cell.angle_gamma   90.00
#
_symmetry.space_group_name_H-M   'P 1'
#
loop_
_entity.id
_entity.type
_entity.pdbx_description
1 polymer ?
#
loop_
_entity_poly.entity_id
_entity_poly.type
_entity_poly.pdbx_seq_one_letter_code
_entity_poly.pdbx_strand_id
1 'polypeptide(L)'
;MPIASSLSKSSIAIAAAVLITSGAATAQTAPDTENGRYALSPAGDGFLRLDTRTGAVSTCTNSSAGWACYMVPDERAALDAEIGRLQADNDKLKGELAARAPPAKTDEALPKSDSLKKAEPKVAEGERKIEIPLPSDRDMDRVMSFVERAWRRLIEMANRVQRDVNGGKI
;
A
#
# COMPACT_ATOMS: atom_id res chain seq x y z
N MET A 1 -84.69 55.57 -24.42
CA MET A 1 -83.62 56.53 -24.07
C MET A 1 -83.09 56.15 -22.69
N PRO A 2 -81.77 56.25 -22.47
CA PRO A 2 -80.85 55.15 -22.09
C PRO A 2 -80.59 55.09 -20.57
N ILE A 3 -79.88 54.11 -19.99
CA ILE A 3 -78.40 54.04 -19.82
C ILE A 3 -78.13 52.63 -19.21
N ALA A 4 -77.53 51.68 -19.93
CA ALA A 4 -76.10 51.35 -20.01
C ALA A 4 -75.53 50.45 -18.87
N SER A 5 -75.08 49.26 -19.28
CA SER A 5 -73.83 48.55 -18.92
C SER A 5 -73.44 48.32 -17.46
N SER A 6 -73.30 47.04 -17.06
CA SER A 6 -71.99 46.37 -16.96
C SER A 6 -72.13 44.93 -16.45
N LEU A 7 -71.73 43.94 -17.26
CA LEU A 7 -71.47 42.57 -16.79
C LEU A 7 -70.08 42.55 -16.15
N SER A 8 -70.00 42.34 -14.83
CA SER A 8 -68.74 41.95 -14.19
C SER A 8 -68.77 40.45 -13.91
N LYS A 9 -68.11 39.68 -14.78
CA LYS A 9 -67.75 38.29 -14.56
C LYS A 9 -66.50 38.26 -13.69
N SER A 10 -66.63 37.91 -12.43
CA SER A 10 -65.48 37.55 -11.60
C SER A 10 -65.57 36.07 -11.25
N SER A 11 -65.11 35.25 -12.20
CA SER A 11 -64.72 33.87 -11.94
C SER A 11 -63.51 33.89 -11.01
N ILE A 12 -63.71 33.58 -9.72
CA ILE A 12 -62.61 33.30 -8.81
C ILE A 12 -62.29 31.82 -8.97
N ALA A 13 -61.20 31.56 -9.70
CA ALA A 13 -60.65 30.23 -9.89
C ALA A 13 -60.20 29.64 -8.54
N ILE A 14 -60.72 28.46 -8.21
CA ILE A 14 -60.23 27.63 -7.11
C ILE A 14 -58.89 27.05 -7.57
N ALA A 15 -57.78 27.65 -7.14
CA ALA A 15 -56.46 27.07 -7.32
C ALA A 15 -56.28 25.92 -6.31
N ALA A 16 -56.47 24.70 -6.78
CA ALA A 16 -56.11 23.49 -6.03
C ALA A 16 -54.57 23.42 -5.94
N ALA A 17 -54.03 23.75 -4.76
CA ALA A 17 -52.63 23.54 -4.44
C ALA A 17 -52.38 22.03 -4.29
N VAL A 18 -51.88 21.40 -5.37
CA VAL A 18 -51.30 20.07 -5.30
C VAL A 18 -49.99 20.18 -4.54
N LEU A 19 -50.02 19.83 -3.26
CA LEU A 19 -48.83 19.59 -2.46
C LEU A 19 -48.11 18.38 -3.04
N ILE A 20 -47.10 18.64 -3.88
CA ILE A 20 -46.07 17.65 -4.21
C ILE A 20 -45.32 17.41 -2.91
N THR A 21 -45.72 16.40 -2.16
CA THR A 21 -44.93 15.86 -1.05
C THR A 21 -43.70 15.23 -1.67
N SER A 22 -42.65 16.02 -1.84
CA SER A 22 -41.30 15.53 -2.08
C SER A 22 -40.97 14.57 -0.95
N GLY A 23 -41.01 13.26 -1.22
CA GLY A 23 -40.52 12.26 -0.28
C GLY A 23 -39.09 12.63 0.08
N ALA A 24 -38.85 12.96 1.34
CA ALA A 24 -37.51 13.14 1.85
C ALA A 24 -36.80 11.80 1.69
N ALA A 25 -35.95 11.69 0.68
CA ALA A 25 -34.95 10.66 0.63
C ALA A 25 -34.07 10.87 1.86
N THR A 26 -34.29 10.06 2.90
CA THR A 26 -33.43 10.06 4.08
C THR A 26 -32.06 9.59 3.61
N ALA A 27 -31.14 10.53 3.42
CA ALA A 27 -29.73 10.20 3.24
C ALA A 27 -29.30 9.43 4.49
N GLN A 28 -29.17 8.10 4.37
CA GLN A 28 -28.49 7.32 5.39
C GLN A 28 -27.09 7.91 5.47
N THR A 29 -26.75 8.49 6.63
CA THR A 29 -25.41 9.04 6.85
C THR A 29 -24.42 7.91 6.64
N ALA A 30 -23.57 8.02 5.62
CA ALA A 30 -22.55 7.01 5.36
C ALA A 30 -21.64 6.86 6.59
N PRO A 31 -21.07 5.67 6.85
CA PRO A 31 -20.07 5.50 7.89
C PRO A 31 -18.89 6.47 7.68
N ASP A 32 -18.19 6.82 8.75
CA ASP A 32 -17.04 7.72 8.66
C ASP A 32 -15.93 7.13 7.76
N THR A 33 -15.30 8.00 6.98
CA THR A 33 -14.20 7.66 6.05
C THR A 33 -12.81 7.86 6.68
N GLU A 34 -12.73 8.28 7.95
CA GLU A 34 -11.49 8.57 8.69
C GLU A 34 -10.58 9.48 7.85
N ASN A 35 -11.08 10.69 7.56
CA ASN A 35 -10.40 11.69 6.73
C ASN A 35 -10.02 11.19 5.32
N GLY A 36 -10.90 10.39 4.69
CA GLY A 36 -10.71 9.90 3.33
C GLY A 36 -9.76 8.70 3.18
N ARG A 37 -9.30 8.10 4.28
CA ARG A 37 -8.54 6.84 4.23
C ARG A 37 -9.40 5.70 3.68
N TYR A 38 -10.68 5.67 4.03
CA TYR A 38 -11.58 4.63 3.58
C TYR A 38 -12.42 5.07 2.38
N ALA A 39 -12.47 4.21 1.36
CA ALA A 39 -13.43 4.34 0.27
C ALA A 39 -14.68 3.51 0.59
N LEU A 40 -15.86 4.12 0.42
CA LEU A 40 -17.14 3.47 0.71
C LEU A 40 -17.91 3.20 -0.58
N SER A 41 -18.38 1.97 -0.71
CA SER A 41 -19.27 1.55 -1.80
C SER A 41 -20.59 1.04 -1.20
N PRO A 42 -21.77 1.47 -1.70
CA PRO A 42 -23.03 0.89 -1.26
C PRO A 42 -23.08 -0.62 -1.52
N ALA A 43 -23.56 -1.40 -0.55
CA ALA A 43 -23.71 -2.85 -0.68
C ALA A 43 -24.92 -3.34 0.11
N GLY A 44 -25.99 -3.73 -0.58
CA GLY A 44 -27.22 -4.23 0.04
C GLY A 44 -27.86 -3.20 0.98
N ASP A 45 -27.98 -3.57 2.25
CA ASP A 45 -28.52 -2.77 3.36
C ASP A 45 -27.45 -1.95 4.12
N GLY A 46 -26.20 -1.94 3.62
CA GLY A 46 -25.08 -1.25 4.25
C GLY A 46 -24.05 -0.73 3.25
N PHE A 47 -22.80 -0.68 3.70
CA PHE A 47 -21.65 -0.20 2.91
C PHE A 47 -20.50 -1.19 2.95
N LEU A 48 -19.82 -1.36 1.83
CA LEU A 48 -18.50 -1.98 1.76
C LEU A 48 -17.45 -0.89 1.95
N ARG A 49 -16.54 -1.08 2.90
CA ARG A 49 -15.47 -0.15 3.25
C ARG A 49 -14.12 -0.74 2.87
N LEU A 50 -13.41 -0.06 1.97
CA LEU A 50 -12.06 -0.40 1.55
C LEU A 50 -11.04 0.52 2.23
N ASP A 51 -10.08 -0.05 2.94
CA ASP A 51 -8.90 0.68 3.43
C ASP A 51 -7.89 0.88 2.31
N THR A 52 -7.72 2.12 1.85
CA THR A 52 -6.79 2.46 0.75
C THR A 52 -5.32 2.24 1.10
N ARG A 53 -4.97 2.06 2.38
CA ARG A 53 -3.59 1.82 2.82
C ARG A 53 -3.24 0.34 2.87
N THR A 54 -4.18 -0.51 3.29
CA THR A 54 -3.92 -1.93 3.54
C THR A 54 -4.57 -2.85 2.50
N GLY A 55 -5.57 -2.35 1.76
CA GLY A 55 -6.40 -3.15 0.86
C GLY A 55 -7.53 -3.92 1.57
N ALA A 56 -7.60 -3.87 2.90
CA ALA A 56 -8.58 -4.59 3.70
C ALA A 56 -10.02 -4.14 3.38
N VAL A 57 -10.92 -5.11 3.24
CA VAL A 57 -12.35 -4.86 2.98
C VAL A 57 -13.17 -5.21 4.21
N SER A 58 -14.06 -4.30 4.61
CA SER A 58 -15.03 -4.50 5.69
C SER A 58 -16.46 -4.29 5.20
N THR A 59 -17.40 -5.07 5.72
CA THR A 59 -18.84 -4.81 5.57
C THR A 59 -19.34 -4.01 6.77
N CYS A 60 -19.92 -2.84 6.49
CA CYS A 60 -20.45 -1.92 7.48
C CYS A 60 -21.98 -1.94 7.46
N THR A 61 -22.59 -2.22 8.61
CA THR A 61 -24.04 -2.25 8.82
C THR A 61 -24.44 -1.21 9.85
N ASN A 62 -25.60 -0.58 9.67
CA ASN A 62 -26.12 0.40 10.62
C ASN A 62 -26.90 -0.30 11.73
N SER A 63 -26.59 0.01 12.99
CA SER A 63 -27.31 -0.46 14.17
C SER A 63 -27.88 0.71 14.96
N SER A 64 -28.73 0.44 15.96
CA SER A 64 -29.23 1.47 16.87
C SER A 64 -28.14 2.22 17.64
N ALA A 65 -26.92 1.66 17.73
CA ALA A 65 -25.75 2.28 18.38
C ALA A 65 -24.80 2.98 17.39
N GLY A 66 -25.14 3.03 16.09
CA GLY A 66 -24.29 3.56 15.02
C GLY A 66 -23.78 2.48 14.08
N TRP A 67 -22.82 2.84 13.23
CA TRP A 67 -22.22 1.96 12.23
C TRP A 67 -21.24 0.98 12.85
N ALA A 68 -21.42 -0.31 12.57
CA ALA A 68 -20.46 -1.36 12.90
C ALA A 68 -19.88 -1.96 11.62
N CYS A 69 -18.56 -2.06 11.53
CA CYS A 69 -17.85 -2.62 10.38
C CYS A 69 -17.10 -3.90 10.77
N TYR A 70 -17.32 -4.97 10.01
CA TYR A 70 -16.68 -6.28 10.21
C TYR A 70 -15.86 -6.66 8.98
N MET A 71 -14.67 -7.23 9.19
CA MET A 71 -13.84 -7.74 8.09
C MET A 71 -14.57 -8.82 7.29
N VAL A 72 -14.45 -8.78 5.96
CA VAL A 72 -15.11 -9.76 5.08
C VAL A 72 -14.55 -11.16 5.35
N PRO A 73 -15.39 -12.19 5.59
CA PRO A 73 -14.94 -13.54 5.94
C PRO A 73 -14.00 -14.19 4.91
N ASP A 74 -14.23 -13.95 3.62
CA ASP A 74 -13.48 -14.58 2.53
C ASP A 74 -11.98 -14.21 2.55
N GLU A 75 -11.66 -12.97 2.96
CA GLU A 75 -10.28 -12.50 3.05
C GLU A 75 -9.51 -13.23 4.16
N ARG A 76 -10.18 -13.58 5.27
CA ARG A 76 -9.54 -14.33 6.35
C ARG A 76 -9.16 -15.75 5.92
N ALA A 77 -10.07 -16.45 5.23
CA ALA A 77 -9.79 -17.81 4.76
C ALA A 77 -8.63 -17.84 3.74
N ALA A 78 -8.57 -16.88 2.83
CA ALA A 78 -7.47 -16.76 1.87
C ALA A 78 -6.12 -16.44 2.55
N LEU A 79 -6.14 -15.54 3.53
CA LEU A 79 -4.93 -15.19 4.30
C LEU A 79 -4.45 -16.35 5.18
N ASP A 80 -5.35 -17.06 5.86
CA ASP A 80 -5.00 -18.22 6.68
C ASP A 80 -4.39 -19.34 5.83
N ALA A 81 -4.90 -19.56 4.61
CA ALA A 81 -4.32 -20.51 3.66
C ALA A 81 -2.89 -20.11 3.24
N GLU A 82 -2.66 -18.83 2.95
CA GLU A 82 -1.34 -18.32 2.56
C GLU A 82 -0.35 -18.36 3.74
N ILE A 83 -0.81 -18.06 4.96
CA ILE A 83 -0.01 -18.20 6.18
C ILE A 83 0.43 -19.65 6.35
N GLY A 84 -0.49 -20.61 6.21
CA GLY A 84 -0.16 -22.04 6.30
C GLY A 84 0.87 -22.47 5.24
N ARG A 85 0.70 -22.01 4.00
CA ARG A 85 1.65 -22.25 2.91
C ARG A 85 3.05 -21.69 3.23
N LEU A 86 3.11 -20.45 3.68
CA LEU A 86 4.37 -19.76 4.02
C LEU A 86 5.07 -20.38 5.24
N GLN A 87 4.31 -20.86 6.22
CA GLN A 87 4.86 -21.60 7.36
C GLN A 87 5.47 -22.93 6.92
N ALA A 88 4.77 -23.69 6.08
CA ALA A 88 5.28 -24.94 5.52
C ALA A 88 6.57 -24.73 4.70
N ASP A 89 6.61 -23.69 3.85
CA ASP A 89 7.81 -23.34 3.10
C ASP A 89 8.97 -22.93 4.02
N ASN A 90 8.70 -22.16 5.08
CA ASN A 90 9.71 -21.79 6.06
C ASN A 90 10.30 -23.01 6.77
N ASP A 91 9.44 -23.92 7.23
CA ASP A 91 9.88 -25.11 7.95
C ASP A 91 10.68 -26.03 7.03
N LYS A 92 10.26 -26.17 5.76
CA LYS A 92 11.00 -26.87 4.73
C LYS A 92 12.39 -26.25 4.51
N LEU A 93 12.46 -24.95 4.28
CA LEU A 93 13.73 -24.24 4.04
C LEU A 93 14.66 -24.32 5.26
N LYS A 94 14.12 -24.17 6.47
CA LYS A 94 14.88 -24.38 7.71
C LYS A 94 15.41 -25.80 7.82
N GLY A 95 14.61 -26.81 7.45
CA GLY A 95 15.03 -28.20 7.38
C GLY A 95 16.16 -28.43 6.38
N GLU A 96 16.06 -27.86 5.18
CA GLU A 96 17.10 -27.93 4.15
C GLU A 96 18.41 -27.26 4.62
N LEU A 97 18.32 -26.11 5.29
CA LEU A 97 19.47 -25.42 5.87
C LEU A 97 20.10 -26.23 7.01
N ALA A 98 19.30 -26.82 7.89
CA ALA A 98 19.79 -27.67 8.98
C ALA A 98 20.47 -28.94 8.45
N ALA A 99 19.94 -29.55 7.38
CA ALA A 99 20.55 -30.71 6.73
C ALA A 99 21.87 -30.38 6.01
N ARG A 100 22.06 -29.12 5.59
CA ARG A 100 23.28 -28.64 4.92
C ARG A 100 24.34 -28.10 5.89
N ALA A 101 23.99 -27.87 7.16
CA ALA A 101 24.93 -27.39 8.16
C ALA A 101 25.81 -28.56 8.66
N PRO A 102 27.15 -28.48 8.58
CA PRO A 102 28.02 -29.45 9.27
C PRO A 102 27.85 -29.29 10.79
N PRO A 103 27.95 -30.37 11.59
CA PRO A 103 27.82 -30.30 13.04
C PRO A 103 28.90 -29.37 13.59
N ALA A 104 28.50 -28.18 14.03
CA ALA A 104 29.34 -27.30 14.81
C ALA A 104 29.63 -28.01 16.14
N LYS A 105 30.84 -28.54 16.29
CA LYS A 105 31.42 -28.83 17.59
C LYS A 105 31.59 -27.51 18.32
N THR A 106 30.57 -27.12 19.08
CA THR A 106 30.67 -26.12 20.15
C THR A 106 30.11 -26.75 21.42
N ASP A 107 30.73 -27.85 21.83
CA ASP A 107 30.87 -28.20 23.24
C ASP A 107 32.37 -28.09 23.54
N GLU A 108 32.79 -26.91 23.98
CA GLU A 108 33.91 -26.80 24.91
C GLU A 108 33.72 -25.47 25.67
N ALA A 109 33.72 -25.61 26.99
CA ALA A 109 33.34 -24.60 27.95
C ALA A 109 34.07 -23.27 27.75
N LEU A 110 33.35 -22.16 27.96
CA LEU A 110 33.96 -20.87 28.28
C LEU A 110 34.98 -21.05 29.42
N PRO A 111 36.28 -20.72 29.25
CA PRO A 111 37.08 -20.27 30.36
C PRO A 111 36.82 -18.78 30.55
N LYS A 112 36.52 -18.45 31.80
CA LYS A 112 36.35 -17.10 32.33
C LYS A 112 37.52 -16.21 31.92
N SER A 113 37.19 -14.95 31.66
CA SER A 113 38.09 -13.81 31.61
C SER A 113 39.15 -13.89 32.70
N ASP A 114 40.43 -13.80 32.34
CA ASP A 114 41.40 -13.10 33.17
C ASP A 114 42.69 -12.72 32.44
N SER A 115 43.03 -11.43 32.60
CA SER A 115 44.37 -10.86 32.61
C SER A 115 45.22 -10.80 31.33
N LEU A 116 45.18 -9.59 30.75
CA LEU A 116 46.29 -8.86 30.10
C LEU A 116 47.70 -9.44 30.34
N LYS A 117 48.40 -9.80 29.26
CA LYS A 117 49.85 -9.51 29.09
C LYS A 117 50.29 -9.66 27.62
N LYS A 118 50.96 -8.60 27.18
CA LYS A 118 51.60 -8.35 25.89
C LYS A 118 52.72 -9.36 25.59
N ALA A 119 52.66 -10.02 24.43
CA ALA A 119 53.82 -10.48 23.65
C ALA A 119 53.37 -10.90 22.23
N GLU A 120 53.82 -10.20 21.19
CA GLU A 120 53.92 -10.74 19.82
C GLU A 120 54.81 -12.00 19.85
N PRO A 121 54.65 -13.05 18.99
CA PRO A 121 54.73 -12.89 17.53
C PRO A 121 54.00 -13.95 16.64
N LYS A 122 54.08 -13.70 15.32
CA LYS A 122 53.84 -14.61 14.17
C LYS A 122 52.38 -14.88 13.78
N VAL A 123 51.90 -14.07 12.85
CA VAL A 123 50.79 -14.37 11.94
C VAL A 123 51.20 -15.58 11.09
N ALA A 124 50.56 -16.72 11.34
CA ALA A 124 50.44 -17.81 10.39
C ALA A 124 48.99 -17.81 9.90
N GLU A 125 48.88 -17.43 8.63
CA GLU A 125 47.72 -17.36 7.77
C GLU A 125 46.96 -18.69 7.70
N GLY A 126 45.64 -18.61 7.83
CA GLY A 126 44.72 -19.75 7.70
C GLY A 126 43.28 -19.34 7.94
N GLU A 127 42.91 -18.13 7.49
CA GLU A 127 41.55 -17.61 7.59
C GLU A 127 40.64 -18.34 6.60
N ARG A 128 39.47 -18.71 7.11
CA ARG A 128 38.37 -19.34 6.41
C ARG A 128 37.83 -18.40 5.36
N LYS A 129 38.34 -18.52 4.14
CA LYS A 129 37.92 -17.75 2.97
C LYS A 129 36.52 -18.21 2.52
N ILE A 130 35.49 -17.49 2.94
CA ILE A 130 34.21 -17.43 2.23
C ILE A 130 34.52 -16.65 0.94
N GLU A 131 34.96 -17.36 -0.10
CA GLU A 131 35.06 -16.77 -1.43
C GLU A 131 33.65 -16.51 -1.94
N ILE A 132 33.14 -15.31 -1.69
CA ILE A 132 32.19 -14.69 -2.61
C ILE A 132 32.96 -14.63 -3.94
N PRO A 133 32.54 -15.35 -5.00
CA PRO A 133 33.21 -15.25 -6.29
C PRO A 133 33.05 -13.79 -6.71
N LEU A 134 34.14 -13.03 -6.65
CA LEU A 134 34.19 -11.73 -7.27
C LEU A 134 33.85 -11.98 -8.75
N PRO A 135 32.78 -11.36 -9.30
CA PRO A 135 32.47 -11.50 -10.71
C PRO A 135 33.71 -11.07 -11.49
N SER A 136 34.05 -11.86 -12.51
CA SER A 136 35.34 -11.76 -13.19
C SER A 136 35.60 -10.35 -13.69
N ASP A 137 36.84 -9.89 -13.72
CA ASP A 137 37.20 -8.52 -14.14
C ASP A 137 36.59 -8.13 -15.50
N ARG A 138 36.40 -9.12 -16.38
CA ARG A 138 35.74 -8.96 -17.68
C ARG A 138 34.26 -8.60 -17.58
N ASP A 139 33.56 -9.11 -16.58
CA ASP A 139 32.15 -8.81 -16.35
C ASP A 139 32.00 -7.40 -15.76
N MET A 140 32.94 -6.97 -14.90
CA MET A 140 33.00 -5.60 -14.41
C MET A 140 33.28 -4.61 -15.54
N ASP A 141 34.26 -4.85 -16.41
CA ASP A 141 34.55 -3.99 -17.56
C ASP A 141 33.35 -3.86 -18.50
N ARG A 142 32.65 -4.97 -18.73
CA ARG A 142 31.42 -4.99 -19.52
C ARG A 142 30.36 -4.09 -18.88
N VAL A 143 30.08 -4.26 -17.59
CA VAL A 143 29.08 -3.45 -16.86
C VAL A 143 29.47 -1.98 -16.84
N MET A 144 30.73 -1.66 -16.54
CA MET A 144 31.23 -0.29 -16.50
C MET A 144 31.10 0.40 -17.85
N SER A 145 31.34 -0.30 -18.96
CA SER A 145 31.18 0.26 -20.31
C SER A 145 29.73 0.62 -20.66
N PHE A 146 28.75 -0.14 -20.15
CA PHE A 146 27.32 0.18 -20.32
C PHE A 146 26.93 1.38 -19.47
N VAL A 147 27.39 1.42 -18.22
CA VAL A 147 27.15 2.52 -17.28
C VAL A 147 27.74 3.82 -17.82
N GLU A 148 28.96 3.80 -18.38
CA GLU A 148 29.60 4.98 -18.95
C GLU A 148 28.84 5.52 -20.17
N ARG A 149 28.41 4.63 -21.09
CA ARG A 149 27.60 5.03 -22.25
C ARG A 149 26.25 5.61 -21.85
N ALA A 150 25.59 5.01 -20.86
CA ALA A 150 24.33 5.50 -20.32
C ALA A 150 24.49 6.88 -19.66
N TRP A 151 25.54 7.05 -18.85
CA TRP A 151 25.85 8.30 -18.16
C TRP A 151 26.18 9.44 -19.13
N ARG A 152 27.00 9.18 -20.16
CA ARG A 152 27.32 10.17 -21.21
C ARG A 152 26.07 10.65 -21.95
N ARG A 153 25.18 9.72 -22.31
CA ARG A 153 23.92 10.03 -23.02
C ARG A 153 22.94 10.79 -22.13
N LEU A 154 22.91 10.47 -20.83
CA LEU A 154 22.11 11.19 -19.84
C LEU A 154 22.56 12.65 -19.72
N ILE A 155 23.87 12.90 -19.59
CA ILE A 155 24.43 14.26 -19.50
C ILE A 155 24.12 15.07 -20.76
N GLU A 156 24.24 14.45 -21.94
CA GLU A 156 23.94 15.11 -23.21
C GLU A 156 22.46 15.54 -23.30
N MET A 157 21.54 14.67 -22.88
CA MET A 157 20.12 14.98 -22.80
C MET A 157 19.82 16.07 -21.77
N ALA A 158 20.45 16.02 -20.59
CA ALA A 158 20.28 17.02 -19.54
C ALA A 158 20.75 18.41 -19.99
N ASN A 159 21.90 18.49 -20.67
CA ASN A 159 22.42 19.72 -21.22
C ASN A 159 21.55 20.29 -22.35
N ARG A 160 20.94 19.43 -23.17
CA ARG A 160 19.96 19.85 -24.19
C ARG A 160 18.72 20.47 -23.54
N VAL A 161 18.16 19.80 -22.53
CA VAL A 161 16.98 20.32 -21.79
C VAL A 161 17.30 21.62 -21.06
N GLN A 162 18.46 21.73 -20.39
CA GLN A 162 18.87 23.00 -19.78
C GLN A 162 19.03 24.11 -20.82
N ARG A 163 19.56 23.82 -22.01
CA ARG A 163 19.68 24.80 -23.09
C ARG A 163 18.31 25.25 -23.62
N ASP A 164 17.37 24.33 -23.77
CA ASP A 164 15.99 24.63 -24.23
C ASP A 164 15.23 25.47 -23.19
N VAL A 165 15.38 25.16 -21.90
CA VAL A 165 14.74 25.90 -20.80
C VAL A 165 15.36 27.28 -20.60
N ASN A 166 16.69 27.40 -20.72
CA ASN A 166 17.40 28.68 -20.56
C ASN A 166 17.32 29.56 -21.82
N GLY A 167 17.07 28.97 -22.99
CA GLY A 167 16.81 29.66 -24.27
C GLY A 167 15.37 30.15 -24.45
N GLY A 168 14.43 29.70 -23.61
CA GLY A 168 13.03 30.15 -23.58
C GLY A 168 12.78 31.44 -22.79
N LYS A 169 13.85 32.15 -22.39
CA LYS A 169 13.76 33.46 -21.73
C LYS A 169 14.23 34.55 -22.68
N ILE A 170 13.39 34.86 -23.67
CA ILE A 170 13.42 36.10 -24.44
C ILE A 170 12.01 36.66 -24.48
#